data_AF-A0A9E5N6C6-F1
#
_entry.id   AF-A0A9E5N6C6-F1
#
_cell.length_a   1.000
_cell.length_b   1.000
_cell.length_c   1.000
_cell.angle_alpha   90.00
_cell.angle_beta   90.00
_cell.angle_gamma   90.00
#
_symmetry.space_group_name_H-M   'P 1'
#
loop_
_entity.id
_entity.type
_entity.pdbx_description
1 polymer ?
#
loop_
_entity_poly.entity_id
_entity_poly.type
_entity_poly.pdbx_seq_one_letter_code
_entity_poly.pdbx_strand_id
1 'polypeptide(L)'
;AAVYLFIYTFMNLGAWAILILLRRQDISGETVEDFNGLFFKRPIAAVLMLLFLLSLAGIPPLGGFFAKYFVFAAVIQEVLNPNGAYTSVALWLA
;
A
#
# COMPACT_ATOMS: atom_id res chain seq x y z
N ALA A 1 -0.93 -10.53 -9.19
CA ALA A 1 -1.92 -10.50 -8.09
C ALA A 1 -1.31 -10.83 -6.72
N ALA A 2 -0.71 -12.00 -6.52
CA ALA A 2 -0.20 -12.43 -5.20
C ALA A 2 0.82 -11.46 -4.56
N VAL A 3 1.78 -10.94 -5.33
CA VAL A 3 2.78 -9.96 -4.85
C VAL A 3 2.13 -8.67 -4.37
N TYR A 4 1.14 -8.16 -5.11
CA TYR A 4 0.39 -6.97 -4.71
C TYR A 4 -0.37 -7.21 -3.39
N LEU A 5 -1.10 -8.32 -3.28
CA LEU A 5 -1.87 -8.64 -2.08
C LEU A 5 -0.99 -8.87 -0.86
N PHE A 6 0.18 -9.50 -1.05
CA PHE A 6 1.15 -9.69 0.02
C PHE A 6 1.68 -8.36 0.55
N ILE A 7 2.16 -7.49 -0.34
CA ILE A 7 2.68 -6.16 0.02
C ILE A 7 1.56 -5.30 0.64
N TYR A 8 0.36 -5.34 0.06
CA TYR A 8 -0.80 -4.60 0.56
C TYR A 8 -1.21 -5.03 1.96
N THR A 9 -1.29 -6.34 2.20
CA THR A 9 -1.59 -6.88 3.52
C THR A 9 -0.50 -6.52 4.52
N PHE A 10 0.78 -6.64 4.14
CA PHE A 10 1.91 -6.31 5.01
C PHE A 10 1.91 -4.83 5.44
N MET A 11 1.72 -3.89 4.51
CA MET A 11 1.71 -2.46 4.85
C MET A 11 0.49 -2.05 5.69
N ASN A 12 -0.69 -2.62 5.41
CA ASN A 12 -1.88 -2.38 6.23
C ASN A 12 -1.72 -2.96 7.63
N LEU A 13 -1.27 -4.21 7.75
CA LEU A 13 -0.98 -4.83 9.05
C LEU A 13 0.05 -4.02 9.84
N GLY A 14 1.10 -3.53 9.17
CA GLY A 14 2.11 -2.66 9.78
C GLY A 14 1.53 -1.37 10.34
N ALA A 15 0.70 -0.66 9.56
CA ALA A 15 0.04 0.56 10.01
C ALA A 15 -0.90 0.30 11.20
N TRP A 16 -1.73 -0.74 11.12
CA TRP A 16 -2.63 -1.13 12.23
C TRP A 16 -1.86 -1.56 13.49
N ALA A 17 -0.75 -2.29 13.35
CA ALA A 17 0.08 -2.71 14.47
C ALA A 17 0.65 -1.51 15.23
N ILE A 18 1.08 -0.47 14.52
CA ILE A 18 1.57 0.77 15.15
C ILE A 18 0.44 1.52 15.84
N LEU A 19 -0.75 1.57 15.23
CA LEU A 19 -1.91 2.22 15.82
C LEU A 19 -2.31 1.54 17.14
N ILE A 20 -2.29 0.21 17.19
CA ILE A 20 -2.49 -0.58 18.42
C ILE A 20 -1.38 -0.27 19.45
N LEU A 21 -0.12 -0.19 19.02
CA LEU A 21 1.00 0.14 19.91
C LEU A 21 0.88 1.55 20.50
N LEU A 22 0.43 2.53 19.72
CA LEU A 22 0.17 3.90 20.15
C LEU A 22 -0.93 3.94 21.22
N ARG A 23 -2.02 3.22 20.97
CA ARG A 23 -3.16 3.11 21.88
C ARG A 23 -2.81 2.50 23.23
N ARG A 24 -1.90 1.51 23.26
CA ARG A 24 -1.40 0.89 24.51
C ARG A 24 -0.62 1.85 25.40
N GLN A 25 -0.24 3.00 24.91
CA GLN A 25 0.57 3.95 25.65
C GLN A 25 -0.10 5.34 25.64
N ASP A 26 -1.43 5.35 25.81
CA ASP A 26 -2.29 6.53 26.01
C ASP A 26 -2.29 7.56 24.87
N ILE A 27 -1.95 7.16 23.65
CA ILE A 27 -2.21 7.98 22.46
C ILE A 27 -3.46 7.42 21.79
N SER A 28 -4.56 8.17 21.81
CA SER A 28 -5.86 7.80 21.23
C SER A 28 -5.71 7.28 19.81
N GLY A 29 -4.98 8.03 18.96
CA GLY A 29 -4.75 7.65 17.57
C GLY A 29 -6.04 7.54 16.75
N GLU A 30 -7.11 8.19 17.21
CA GLU A 30 -8.44 8.18 16.60
C GLU A 30 -8.59 9.36 15.64
N THR A 31 -7.87 10.45 15.93
CA THR A 31 -7.82 11.65 15.11
C THR A 31 -6.42 11.86 14.53
N VAL A 32 -6.30 12.63 13.44
CA VAL A 32 -5.00 12.96 12.85
C VAL A 32 -4.20 13.84 13.81
N GLU A 33 -4.90 14.65 14.60
CA GLU A 33 -4.35 15.54 15.62
C GLU A 33 -3.62 14.76 16.74
N ASP A 34 -4.02 13.53 17.03
CA ASP A 34 -3.35 12.66 18.01
C ASP A 34 -1.91 12.29 17.61
N PHE A 35 -1.60 12.39 16.31
CA PHE A 35 -0.25 12.15 15.78
C PHE A 35 0.65 13.40 15.87
N ASN A 36 0.12 14.55 16.30
CA ASN A 36 0.92 15.77 16.41
C ASN A 36 2.07 15.61 17.42
N GLY A 37 3.27 15.89 16.95
CA GLY A 37 4.49 15.74 17.76
C GLY A 37 4.84 14.28 18.09
N LEU A 38 4.25 13.29 17.40
CA LEU A 38 4.53 11.88 17.66
C LEU A 38 6.01 11.54 17.47
N PHE A 39 6.69 12.18 16.51
CA PHE A 39 8.12 11.98 16.29
C PHE A 39 8.97 12.33 17.53
N PHE A 40 8.61 13.39 18.26
CA PHE A 40 9.34 13.82 19.46
C PHE A 40 9.07 12.92 20.67
N LYS A 41 7.86 12.37 20.78
CA LYS A 41 7.50 11.45 21.86
C LYS A 41 8.02 10.04 21.60
N ARG A 42 7.87 9.55 20.37
CA ARG A 42 8.19 8.17 19.93
C ARG A 42 8.70 8.15 18.49
N PRO A 43 10.00 8.44 18.28
CA PRO A 43 10.55 8.55 16.94
C PRO A 43 10.44 7.25 16.14
N ILE A 44 10.64 6.09 16.78
CA ILE A 44 10.58 4.79 16.09
C ILE A 44 9.17 4.50 15.57
N ALA A 45 8.14 4.68 16.40
CA ALA A 45 6.75 4.46 15.99
C ALA A 45 6.33 5.44 14.89
N ALA A 46 6.76 6.70 14.98
CA ALA A 46 6.50 7.72 13.96
C ALA A 46 7.14 7.36 12.61
N VAL A 47 8.41 6.95 12.61
CA VAL A 47 9.13 6.58 11.37
C VAL A 47 8.53 5.33 10.75
N LEU A 48 8.19 4.30 11.53
CA LEU A 48 7.56 3.10 10.99
C LEU A 48 6.16 3.40 10.44
N MET A 49 5.37 4.25 11.11
CA MET A 49 4.04 4.65 10.62
C MET A 49 4.16 5.41 9.31
N LEU A 50 5.12 6.34 9.24
CA LEU A 50 5.45 7.05 8.02
C LEU A 50 5.82 6.09 6.89
N LEU A 51 6.73 5.13 7.14
CA LEU A 51 7.14 4.14 6.14
C LEU A 51 5.97 3.32 5.59
N PHE A 52 5.05 2.85 6.46
CA PHE A 52 3.87 2.10 6.01
C PHE A 52 2.91 2.97 5.21
N LEU A 53 2.66 4.22 5.63
CA LEU A 53 1.79 5.14 4.90
C LEU A 53 2.39 5.59 3.56
N LEU A 54 3.68 5.88 3.50
CA LEU A 54 4.37 6.21 2.25
C LEU A 54 4.39 4.99 1.31
N SER A 55 4.50 3.77 1.86
CA SER A 55 4.40 2.54 1.07
C SER A 55 2.99 2.38 0.51
N LEU A 56 1.96 2.66 1.31
CA LEU A 56 0.55 2.64 0.88
C LEU A 56 0.27 3.66 -0.24
N ALA A 57 0.81 4.88 -0.09
CA ALA A 57 0.77 5.92 -1.12
C ALA A 57 1.46 5.44 -2.42
N GLY A 58 2.55 4.68 -2.28
CA GLY A 58 3.31 4.12 -3.40
C GLY A 58 4.44 5.02 -3.85
N ILE A 59 5.20 5.58 -2.91
CA ILE A 59 6.39 6.40 -3.21
C ILE A 59 7.53 5.48 -3.70
N PRO A 60 8.30 5.85 -4.75
CA PRO A 60 9.24 4.97 -5.45
C PRO A 60 10.24 4.12 -4.63
N PRO A 61 10.80 4.57 -3.49
CA PRO A 61 11.73 3.74 -2.74
C PRO A 61 11.04 2.63 -1.92
N LEU A 62 9.70 2.56 -1.91
CA LEU A 62 8.94 1.66 -1.04
C LEU A 62 8.23 0.54 -1.81
N GLY A 63 8.05 -0.60 -1.14
CA GLY A 63 7.49 -1.82 -1.74
C GLY A 63 6.11 -1.63 -2.39
N GLY A 64 5.27 -0.73 -1.86
CA GLY A 64 3.95 -0.46 -2.46
C GLY A 64 3.99 0.24 -3.82
N PHE A 65 5.08 0.94 -4.17
CA PHE A 65 5.29 1.42 -5.54
C PHE A 65 5.47 0.25 -6.50
N PHE A 66 6.36 -0.69 -6.17
CA PHE A 66 6.61 -1.87 -6.98
C PHE A 66 5.37 -2.74 -7.13
N ALA A 67 4.57 -2.87 -6.07
CA ALA A 67 3.29 -3.57 -6.12
C ALA A 67 2.37 -2.99 -7.21
N LYS A 68 2.19 -1.67 -7.25
CA LYS A 68 1.38 -0.99 -8.28
C LYS A 68 2.03 -1.08 -9.66
N TYR A 69 3.35 -0.89 -9.74
CA TYR A 69 4.10 -1.01 -10.99
C TYR A 69 3.91 -2.38 -11.66
N PHE A 70 4.02 -3.48 -10.92
CA PHE A 70 3.80 -4.82 -11.46
C PHE A 70 2.36 -5.05 -11.92
N VAL A 71 1.38 -4.48 -11.24
CA VAL A 71 -0.02 -4.55 -11.68
C VAL A 71 -0.22 -3.80 -12.99
N PHE A 72 0.32 -2.58 -13.12
CA PHE A 72 0.24 -1.82 -14.36
C PHE A 72 0.98 -2.49 -15.51
N ALA A 73 2.18 -3.03 -15.26
CA ALA A 73 2.93 -3.78 -16.26
C ALA A 73 2.15 -4.99 -16.78
N ALA A 74 1.51 -5.76 -15.87
CA ALA A 74 0.69 -6.91 -16.24
C ALA A 74 -0.53 -6.51 -17.10
N VAL A 75 -1.20 -5.40 -16.75
CA VAL A 75 -2.34 -4.90 -17.53
C VAL A 75 -1.89 -4.43 -18.92
N ILE A 76 -0.79 -3.68 -19.00
CA ILE A 76 -0.25 -3.21 -20.29
C ILE A 76 0.13 -4.40 -21.17
N GLN A 77 0.80 -5.41 -20.60
CA GLN A 77 1.17 -6.61 -21.34
C GLN A 77 -0.06 -7.35 -21.89
N GLU A 78 -1.13 -7.46 -21.10
CA GLU A 78 -2.37 -8.11 -21.53
C GLU A 78 -3.12 -7.29 -22.59
N VAL A 79 -3.12 -5.96 -22.48
CA VAL A 79 -3.72 -5.06 -23.49
C VAL A 79 -2.97 -5.12 -24.82
N LEU A 80 -1.63 -5.26 -24.78
CA LEU A 80 -0.80 -5.37 -25.98
C LEU A 80 -0.76 -6.79 -26.56
N ASN A 81 -1.32 -7.78 -25.87
CA ASN A 81 -1.36 -9.15 -26.34
C ASN A 81 -2.46 -9.33 -27.40
N PRO A 82 -2.12 -9.59 -28.68
CA PRO A 82 -3.12 -9.73 -29.74
C PRO A 82 -4.03 -10.95 -29.58
N ASN A 83 -3.63 -11.92 -28.73
CA ASN A 83 -4.46 -13.07 -28.35
C ASN A 83 -4.94 -12.98 -26.89
N GLY A 84 -4.85 -11.79 -26.28
CA GLY A 84 -5.27 -11.55 -24.91
C GLY A 84 -6.78 -11.72 -24.72
N ALA A 85 -7.19 -11.88 -23.47
CA ALA A 85 -8.60 -12.03 -23.10
C ALA A 85 -9.46 -10.83 -23.55
N TYR A 86 -8.87 -9.65 -23.70
CA TYR A 86 -9.58 -8.46 -24.17
C TYR A 86 -9.87 -8.51 -25.68
N THR A 87 -8.93 -9.03 -26.47
CA THR A 87 -9.11 -9.26 -27.92
C THR A 87 -10.16 -10.33 -28.18
N SER A 88 -10.20 -11.41 -27.39
CA SER A 88 -11.26 -12.41 -27.52
C SER A 88 -12.62 -11.83 -27.15
N VAL A 89 -12.75 -11.13 -26.02
CA VAL A 89 -14.02 -10.47 -25.64
C VAL A 89 -14.45 -9.41 -26.68
N ALA A 90 -13.52 -8.63 -27.23
CA ALA A 90 -13.81 -7.66 -28.28
C ALA A 90 -14.25 -8.34 -29.60
N LEU A 91 -13.64 -9.47 -29.96
CA LEU A 91 -14.03 -10.29 -31.12
C LEU A 91 -15.42 -10.95 -30.95
N TRP A 92 -15.83 -11.29 -29.72
CA TRP A 92 -17.18 -11.81 -29.44
C TRP A 92 -18.26 -10.73 -29.49
N LEU A 93 -17.89 -9.46 -29.35
CA LEU A 93 -18.80 -8.31 -29.34
C LEU A 93 -18.89 -7.59 -30.70
N ALA A 94 -18.03 -7.92 -31.67
CA ALA A 94 -18.00 -7.38 -33.03
C ALA A 94 -18.72 -8.32 -34.01
#